data_AF-A0A2Z6MQ23-F1
#
_entry.id   AF-A0A2Z6MQ23-F1
#
_cell.length_a   1.000
_cell.length_b   1.000
_cell.length_c   1.000
_cell.angle_alpha   90.00
_cell.angle_beta   90.00
_cell.angle_gamma   90.00
#
_symmetry.space_group_name_H-M   'P 1'
#
loop_
_entity.id
_entity.type
_entity.pdbx_description
1 polymer ?
#
loop_
_entity_poly.entity_id
_entity_poly.type
_entity_poly.pdbx_seq_one_letter_code
_entity_poly.pdbx_strand_id
1 'polypeptide(L)'
;MAAPFVVNAALLSSVFQEIDGRLADLRNYFDEEVVKKLEITLSSINDVLDDAETKQYRNPKVKNWVDDLKHELYELEQLLDLIVL
;
A
#
# COMPACT_ATOMS: atom_id res chain seq x y z
N MET A 1 23.84 -9.25 -4.60
CA MET A 1 23.12 -10.45 -5.08
C MET A 1 21.79 -10.45 -4.36
N ALA A 2 20.73 -9.96 -5.01
CA ALA A 2 19.40 -9.87 -4.41
C ALA A 2 18.72 -11.24 -4.51
N ALA A 3 18.19 -11.74 -3.39
CA ALA A 3 17.52 -13.04 -3.32
C ALA A 3 16.29 -13.06 -4.25
N PRO A 4 16.00 -14.20 -4.89
CA PRO A 4 14.84 -14.32 -5.77
C PRO A 4 13.58 -14.07 -4.93
N PHE A 5 12.71 -13.22 -5.47
CA PHE A 5 11.40 -12.84 -4.96
C PHE A 5 10.55 -14.08 -4.62
N VAL A 6 10.74 -14.60 -3.42
CA VAL A 6 9.85 -15.54 -2.76
C VAL A 6 9.20 -14.73 -1.67
N VAL A 7 7.96 -14.29 -1.89
CA VAL A 7 6.79 -14.26 -0.97
C VAL A 7 5.80 -13.20 -1.52
N ASN A 8 4.88 -13.64 -2.39
CA ASN A 8 3.86 -12.76 -2.98
C ASN A 8 2.71 -12.37 -1.99
N ALA A 9 2.89 -12.66 -0.70
CA ALA A 9 1.99 -12.33 0.41
C ALA A 9 2.65 -11.45 1.50
N ALA A 10 3.99 -11.30 1.49
CA ALA A 10 4.67 -10.40 2.44
C ALA A 10 4.87 -9.00 1.87
N LEU A 11 4.75 -8.85 0.55
CA LEU A 11 5.07 -7.61 -0.16
C LEU A 11 4.06 -6.50 0.13
N LEU A 12 2.75 -6.76 0.08
CA LEU A 12 1.76 -5.68 0.25
C LEU A 12 1.67 -5.20 1.69
N SER A 13 1.66 -6.10 2.68
CA SER A 13 1.75 -5.66 4.08
C SER A 13 3.02 -4.85 4.36
N SER A 14 4.17 -5.21 3.78
CA SER A 14 5.41 -4.44 3.97
C SER A 14 5.33 -3.03 3.38
N VAL A 15 4.74 -2.89 2.19
CA VAL A 15 4.48 -1.58 1.55
C VAL A 15 3.54 -0.73 2.41
N PHE A 16 2.46 -1.32 2.95
CA PHE A 16 1.57 -0.60 3.87
C PHE A 16 2.27 -0.15 5.15
N GLN A 17 3.17 -0.96 5.72
CA GLN A 17 3.97 -0.54 6.89
C GLN A 17 4.92 0.60 6.56
N GLU A 18 5.55 0.57 5.37
CA GLU A 18 6.44 1.63 4.92
C GLU A 18 5.68 2.94 4.73
N ILE A 19 4.52 2.91 4.07
CA ILE A 19 3.66 4.09 3.89
C ILE A 19 3.20 4.67 5.23
N ASP A 20 2.82 3.85 6.21
CA ASP A 20 2.39 4.32 7.54
C ASP A 20 3.46 5.19 8.23
N GLY A 21 4.72 4.77 8.13
CA GLY A 21 5.86 5.56 8.61
C GLY A 21 5.97 6.92 7.93
N ARG A 22 5.73 6.98 6.61
CA ARG A 22 5.81 8.21 5.82
C ARG A 22 4.60 9.13 6.04
N LEU A 23 3.42 8.59 6.32
CA LEU A 23 2.22 9.38 6.65
C LEU A 23 2.44 10.24 7.91
N ALA A 24 3.24 9.77 8.86
CA ALA A 24 3.61 10.56 10.03
C ALA A 24 4.36 11.84 9.64
N ASP A 25 5.26 11.76 8.65
CA ASP A 25 6.00 12.92 8.14
C ASP A 25 5.09 13.87 7.34
N LEU A 26 4.12 13.33 6.58
CA LEU A 26 3.18 14.11 5.77
C LEU A 26 2.30 15.07 6.57
N ARG A 27 2.06 14.80 7.86
CA ARG A 27 1.33 15.72 8.75
C ARG A 27 1.96 17.10 8.84
N ASN A 28 3.24 17.24 8.49
CA ASN A 28 3.94 18.52 8.45
C ASN A 28 3.74 19.29 7.12
N TYR A 29 3.25 18.62 6.07
CA TYR A 29 3.16 19.16 4.70
C TYR A 29 1.73 19.28 4.18
N PHE A 30 0.79 18.51 4.73
CA PHE A 30 -0.62 18.47 4.29
C PHE A 30 -1.59 18.82 5.40
N ASP A 31 -2.78 19.25 5.01
CA ASP A 31 -3.92 19.40 5.91
C ASP A 31 -4.22 18.09 6.67
N GLU A 32 -4.47 18.21 7.97
CA GLU A 32 -4.74 17.07 8.85
C GLU A 32 -5.93 16.23 8.36
N GLU A 33 -6.95 16.86 7.77
CA GLU A 33 -8.10 16.16 7.20
C GLU A 33 -7.71 15.27 6.01
N VAL A 34 -6.77 15.73 5.17
CA VAL A 34 -6.28 14.99 4.01
C VAL A 34 -5.49 13.76 4.49
N VAL A 35 -4.57 13.95 5.44
CA VAL A 35 -3.77 12.84 5.99
C VAL A 35 -4.67 11.81 6.67
N LYS A 36 -5.64 12.26 7.48
CA LYS A 36 -6.58 11.37 8.16
C LYS A 36 -7.44 10.55 7.19
N LYS A 37 -7.88 11.17 6.09
CA LYS A 37 -8.65 10.46 5.05
C LYS A 37 -7.78 9.39 4.37
N LEU A 38 -6.51 9.69 4.11
CA LEU A 38 -5.56 8.75 3.53
C LEU A 38 -5.29 7.58 4.49
N GLU A 39 -5.05 7.84 5.77
CA GLU A 39 -4.90 6.81 6.83
C GLU A 39 -6.12 5.87 6.90
N ILE A 40 -7.34 6.42 6.95
CA ILE A 40 -8.57 5.61 6.98
C ILE A 40 -8.71 4.76 5.71
N THR A 41 -8.38 5.32 4.55
CA THR A 41 -8.46 4.61 3.26
C THR A 41 -7.48 3.45 3.23
N LEU A 42 -6.23 3.70 3.62
CA LEU A 42 -5.19 2.67 3.64
C LEU A 42 -5.50 1.57 4.65
N SER A 43 -5.97 1.93 5.86
CA SER A 43 -6.42 0.94 6.85
C SER A 43 -7.55 0.05 6.30
N SER A 44 -8.54 0.66 5.64
CA SER A 44 -9.67 -0.09 5.08
C SER A 44 -9.25 -1.06 3.97
N ILE A 45 -8.23 -0.70 3.18
CA ILE A 45 -7.67 -1.58 2.17
C ILE A 45 -6.89 -2.72 2.85
N ASN A 46 -6.08 -2.42 3.86
CA ASN A 46 -5.30 -3.42 4.59
C ASN A 46 -6.20 -4.47 5.27
N ASP A 47 -7.37 -4.08 5.78
CA ASP A 47 -8.36 -5.01 6.38
C ASP A 47 -8.86 -6.09 5.40
N VAL A 48 -8.96 -5.77 4.11
CA VAL A 48 -9.40 -6.73 3.08
C VAL A 48 -8.24 -7.40 2.36
N LEU A 49 -7.01 -6.94 2.62
CA LEU A 49 -5.83 -7.32 1.86
C LEU A 49 -5.39 -8.76 2.13
N ASP A 50 -5.36 -9.18 3.39
CA ASP A 50 -4.99 -10.56 3.78
C ASP A 50 -5.89 -11.61 3.08
N ASP A 51 -7.20 -11.34 3.07
CA ASP A 51 -8.19 -12.18 2.41
C ASP A 51 -8.04 -12.13 0.87
N ALA A 52 -7.78 -10.95 0.31
CA ALA A 52 -7.55 -10.76 -1.12
C ALA A 52 -6.27 -11.45 -1.60
N GLU A 53 -5.18 -11.37 -0.83
CA GLU A 53 -3.89 -12.00 -1.14
C GLU A 53 -4.00 -13.53 -1.18
N THR A 54 -4.86 -14.11 -0.34
CA THR A 54 -5.16 -15.55 -0.41
C THR A 54 -6.07 -15.89 -1.58
N LYS A 55 -7.11 -15.07 -1.84
CA LYS A 55 -8.10 -15.33 -2.90
C LYS A 55 -7.59 -15.07 -4.31
N GLN A 56 -6.54 -14.25 -4.50
CA GLN A 56 -5.98 -13.94 -5.82
C GLN A 56 -5.56 -15.19 -6.61
N TYR A 57 -5.11 -16.25 -5.93
CA TYR A 57 -4.65 -17.48 -6.58
C TYR A 57 -5.78 -18.31 -7.20
N ARG A 58 -7.03 -18.07 -6.79
CA ARG A 58 -8.21 -18.84 -7.20
C ARG A 58 -9.27 -18.00 -7.91
N ASN A 59 -9.24 -16.67 -7.73
CA ASN A 59 -10.21 -15.76 -8.31
C ASN A 59 -9.49 -14.69 -9.17
N PRO A 60 -9.58 -14.78 -10.51
CA PRO A 60 -8.97 -13.81 -11.41
C PRO A 60 -9.42 -12.36 -11.18
N LYS A 61 -10.65 -12.13 -10.70
CA LYS A 61 -11.12 -10.78 -10.38
C LYS A 61 -10.39 -10.19 -9.17
N VAL A 62 -10.15 -11.03 -8.16
CA VAL A 62 -9.38 -10.62 -6.97
C VAL A 62 -7.93 -10.41 -7.35
N LYS A 63 -7.37 -11.25 -8.23
CA LYS A 63 -6.02 -11.04 -8.76
C LYS A 63 -5.87 -9.68 -9.44
N ASN A 64 -6.78 -9.34 -10.35
CA ASN A 64 -6.72 -8.05 -11.03
C ASN A 64 -6.82 -6.89 -10.03
N TRP A 65 -7.73 -6.97 -9.05
CA TRP A 65 -7.82 -5.95 -8.01
C TRP A 65 -6.53 -5.81 -7.18
N VAL A 66 -5.88 -6.91 -6.83
CA VAL A 66 -4.59 -6.90 -6.11
C VAL A 66 -3.47 -6.31 -7.00
N ASP A 67 -3.44 -6.65 -8.29
CA ASP A 67 -2.45 -6.10 -9.23
C ASP A 67 -2.66 -4.60 -9.48
N ASP A 68 -3.91 -4.14 -9.60
CA ASP A 68 -4.25 -2.72 -9.70
C ASP A 68 -3.83 -1.97 -8.43
N LEU A 69 -4.14 -2.53 -7.25
CA LEU A 69 -3.74 -1.95 -5.96
C LEU A 69 -2.22 -1.80 -5.84
N LYS A 70 -1.43 -2.77 -6.31
CA LYS A 70 0.04 -2.66 -6.34
C LYS A 70 0.47 -1.46 -7.16
N HIS A 71 -0.12 -1.26 -8.34
CA HIS A 71 0.23 -0.14 -9.21
C HIS A 71 -0.05 1.21 -8.55
N GLU A 72 -1.24 1.37 -7.97
CA GLU A 72 -1.64 2.62 -7.29
C GLU A 72 -0.75 2.91 -6.06
N LEU A 73 -0.34 1.88 -5.31
CA LEU A 73 0.58 2.05 -4.18
C LEU A 73 1.97 2.51 -4.64
N TYR A 74 2.49 1.98 -5.75
CA TYR A 74 3.77 2.44 -6.30
C TYR A 74 3.71 3.90 -6.75
N GLU A 75 2.59 4.35 -7.32
CA GLU A 75 2.41 5.76 -7.66
C GLU A 75 2.31 6.63 -6.40
N LEU A 76 1.60 6.16 -5.37
CA LEU A 76 1.55 6.84 -4.08
C LEU A 76 2.94 6.95 -3.45
N GLU A 77 3.71 5.87 -3.35
CA GLU A 77 5.07 5.89 -2.79
C GLU A 77 5.98 6.89 -3.52
N GLN A 78 5.95 6.92 -4.85
CA GLN A 78 6.69 7.90 -5.66
C GLN A 78 6.24 9.34 -5.38
N LEU A 79 4.93 9.59 -5.25
CA LEU A 79 4.41 10.91 -4.89
C LEU A 79 4.88 11.32 -3.50
N LEU A 80 4.79 10.41 -2.53
CA LEU A 80 5.28 10.63 -1.16
C LEU A 80 6.76 10.99 -1.17
N ASP A 81 7.59 10.26 -1.92
CA ASP A 81 9.02 10.57 -2.10
C ASP A 81 9.25 12.00 -2.55
N LEU A 82 8.46 12.51 -3.50
CA LEU A 82 8.63 13.88 -4.01
C LEU A 82 8.28 14.96 -2.98
N ILE A 83 7.45 14.66 -1.99
CA ILE A 83 6.97 15.65 -1.01
C ILE A 83 7.90 15.74 0.20
N VAL A 84 8.47 14.61 0.62
CA VAL A 84 9.37 14.55 1.80
C VAL A 84 10.86 14.67 1.44
N LEU A 85 11.20 14.89 0.17
CA LEU A 85 12.57 15.18 -0.32
C LEU A 85 12.97 16.65 -0.09
#